data_AF-A0A257LZE6-F1
#
_entry.id   AF-A0A257LZE6-F1
#
_cell.length_a   1.000
_cell.length_b   1.000
_cell.length_c   1.000
_cell.angle_alpha   90.00
_cell.angle_beta   90.00
_cell.angle_gamma   90.00
#
_symmetry.space_group_name_H-M   'P 1'
#
loop_
_entity.id
_entity.type
_entity.pdbx_description
1 polymer ?
#
loop_
_entity_poly.entity_id
_entity_poly.type
_entity_poly.pdbx_seq_one_letter_code
_entity_poly.pdbx_strand_id
1 'polypeptide(L)'
;MSRDSIFSKLRSTTSALKTRAAYPEYDISVVHSAPRLEGSDLWEIFSRNFKAVGVEELLEFLAKDGSKHGYCDPELFDAVGSKLVAAGYTVETEFDRERYDDYQFGITRGTGAIAESGTLVIDDFRTSRRLAALSPWIHVACIQRSEIVRTIPDAIASFDHCPNIIWATGPSKTADVEGILIEGVHGPGEQIALLI
;
A
#
# COMPACT_ATOMS: atom_id res chain seq x y z
N MET A 1 -46.97 -22.91 -4.97
CA MET A 1 -45.90 -22.19 -4.26
C MET A 1 -46.14 -20.69 -4.41
N SER A 2 -46.19 -19.92 -3.32
CA SER A 2 -46.40 -18.46 -3.39
C SER A 2 -45.08 -17.71 -3.39
N ARG A 3 -45.07 -16.51 -3.99
CA ARG A 3 -43.93 -15.58 -4.01
C ARG A 3 -43.38 -15.33 -2.60
N ASP A 4 -44.26 -15.17 -1.62
CA ASP A 4 -43.87 -14.96 -0.21
C ASP A 4 -43.15 -16.17 0.40
N SER A 5 -43.55 -17.39 0.04
CA SER A 5 -42.85 -18.59 0.52
C SER A 5 -41.41 -18.67 -0.03
N ILE A 6 -41.18 -18.22 -1.26
CA ILE A 6 -39.86 -18.17 -1.90
C ILE A 6 -38.99 -17.09 -1.22
N PHE A 7 -39.52 -15.89 -1.03
CA PHE A 7 -38.78 -14.81 -0.36
C PHE A 7 -38.51 -15.08 1.13
N SER A 8 -39.41 -15.78 1.84
CA SER A 8 -39.15 -16.20 3.22
C SER A 8 -38.01 -17.23 3.31
N LYS A 9 -37.99 -18.21 2.39
CA LYS A 9 -36.90 -19.20 2.30
C LYS A 9 -35.58 -18.55 1.97
N LEU A 10 -35.56 -17.63 0.98
CA LEU A 10 -34.37 -16.84 0.66
C LEU A 10 -33.89 -16.08 1.89
N ARG A 11 -34.73 -15.28 2.56
CA ARG A 11 -34.31 -14.55 3.78
C ARG A 11 -33.81 -15.46 4.90
N SER A 12 -34.38 -16.66 5.07
CA SER A 12 -33.92 -17.63 6.09
C SER A 12 -32.61 -18.32 5.74
N THR A 13 -32.24 -18.38 4.45
CA THR A 13 -30.98 -18.99 3.99
C THR A 13 -29.89 -17.96 3.72
N THR A 14 -30.27 -16.73 3.36
CA THR A 14 -29.37 -15.58 3.17
C THR A 14 -29.19 -14.75 4.43
N SER A 15 -29.82 -15.11 5.56
CA SER A 15 -29.42 -14.54 6.84
C SER A 15 -27.97 -14.98 7.05
N ALA A 16 -27.03 -14.06 6.82
CA ALA A 16 -25.62 -14.32 7.00
C ALA A 16 -25.42 -15.06 8.32
N LEU A 17 -24.64 -16.15 8.30
CA LEU A 17 -24.22 -16.82 9.52
C LEU A 17 -23.69 -15.72 10.45
N LYS A 18 -24.39 -15.48 11.57
CA LYS A 18 -24.03 -14.42 12.52
C LYS A 18 -22.61 -14.61 13.07
N THR A 19 -22.11 -15.84 12.99
CA THR A 19 -20.81 -16.27 13.45
C THR A 19 -20.07 -16.89 12.27
N ARG A 20 -18.93 -16.30 11.89
CA ARG A 20 -18.01 -16.94 10.94
C ARG A 20 -17.57 -18.29 11.53
N ALA A 21 -17.41 -19.29 10.67
CA ALA A 21 -16.76 -20.53 11.07
C ALA A 21 -15.36 -20.21 11.59
N ALA A 22 -14.91 -20.91 12.65
CA ALA A 22 -13.55 -20.77 13.14
C ALA A 22 -12.57 -21.12 12.01
N TYR A 23 -11.44 -20.40 11.94
CA TYR A 23 -10.36 -20.74 11.04
C TYR A 23 -9.80 -22.13 11.40
N PRO A 24 -9.40 -22.96 10.42
CA PRO A 24 -8.71 -24.21 10.71
C PRO A 24 -7.40 -23.93 11.46
N GLU A 25 -6.97 -24.84 12.33
CA GLU A 25 -5.63 -24.75 12.91
C GLU A 25 -4.59 -25.14 11.84
N TYR A 26 -3.56 -24.32 11.70
CA TYR A 26 -2.43 -24.56 10.79
C TYR A 26 -1.12 -24.26 11.49
N ASP A 27 -0.08 -25.02 11.16
CA ASP A 27 1.28 -24.73 11.59
C ASP A 27 1.80 -23.49 10.86
N ILE A 28 1.92 -22.37 11.55
CA ILE A 28 2.40 -21.12 10.96
C ILE A 28 3.89 -21.18 10.57
N SER A 29 4.66 -22.13 11.09
CA SER A 29 6.08 -22.25 10.75
C SER A 29 6.30 -22.67 9.30
N VAL A 30 5.34 -23.36 8.67
CA VAL A 30 5.45 -23.79 7.26
C VAL A 30 5.10 -22.69 6.25
N VAL A 31 4.54 -21.56 6.70
CA VAL A 31 4.16 -20.44 5.80
C VAL A 31 5.17 -19.29 5.81
N HIS A 32 6.30 -19.44 6.49
CA HIS A 32 7.33 -18.40 6.60
C HIS A 32 8.58 -18.71 5.75
N SER A 33 9.19 -17.67 5.20
CA SER A 33 10.50 -17.67 4.56
C SER A 33 11.58 -17.23 5.55
N ALA A 34 12.17 -18.20 6.26
CA ALA A 34 13.22 -17.94 7.23
C ALA A 34 14.40 -17.08 6.69
N PRO A 35 14.91 -17.28 5.44
CA PRO A 35 15.98 -16.45 4.89
C PRO A 35 15.58 -14.98 4.73
N ARG A 36 14.31 -14.71 4.41
CA ARG A 36 13.80 -13.34 4.24
C ARG A 36 13.66 -12.61 5.57
N LEU A 37 13.54 -13.35 6.67
CA LEU A 37 13.30 -12.86 8.02
C LEU A 37 14.56 -12.75 8.91
N GLU A 38 15.75 -12.97 8.33
CA GLU A 38 17.02 -12.87 9.07
C GLU A 38 17.19 -11.47 9.69
N GLY A 39 17.34 -11.43 11.01
CA GLY A 39 17.44 -10.21 11.81
C GLY A 39 16.32 -10.05 12.84
N SER A 40 16.50 -9.09 13.75
CA SER A 40 15.50 -8.71 14.76
C SER A 40 14.74 -7.44 14.39
N ASP A 41 15.39 -6.50 13.70
CA ASP A 41 14.80 -5.22 13.33
C ASP A 41 13.92 -5.33 12.08
N LEU A 42 12.63 -5.03 12.24
CA LEU A 42 11.67 -5.18 11.14
C LEU A 42 11.87 -4.16 10.02
N TRP A 43 12.38 -2.96 10.31
CA TRP A 43 12.67 -1.96 9.28
C TRP A 43 13.87 -2.36 8.44
N GLU A 44 14.92 -2.89 9.05
CA GLU A 44 16.09 -3.40 8.32
C GLU A 44 15.70 -4.60 7.43
N ILE A 45 14.91 -5.53 7.96
CA ILE A 45 14.39 -6.67 7.19
C ILE A 45 13.54 -6.18 6.02
N PHE A 46 12.60 -5.27 6.28
CA PHE A 46 11.74 -4.71 5.25
C PHE A 46 12.55 -3.96 4.18
N SER A 47 13.49 -3.09 4.57
CA SER A 47 14.32 -2.30 3.64
C SER A 47 15.25 -3.16 2.79
N ARG A 48 15.59 -4.37 3.23
CA ARG A 48 16.31 -5.36 2.42
C ARG A 48 15.39 -6.01 1.38
N ASN A 49 14.13 -6.24 1.73
CA ASN A 49 13.16 -6.92 0.88
C ASN A 49 12.33 -5.96 0.00
N PHE A 50 12.35 -4.65 0.30
CA PHE A 50 11.62 -3.58 -0.38
C PHE A 50 12.45 -2.29 -0.41
N LYS A 51 12.27 -1.46 -1.45
CA LYS A 51 12.95 -0.15 -1.56
C LYS A 51 12.31 0.87 -0.61
N ALA A 52 12.93 1.05 0.55
CA ALA A 52 12.50 2.03 1.55
C ALA A 52 13.52 3.16 1.67
N VAL A 53 13.07 4.37 1.97
CA VAL A 53 13.90 5.59 2.00
C VAL A 53 13.54 6.46 3.21
N GLY A 54 14.47 7.33 3.63
CA GLY A 54 14.18 8.47 4.48
C GLY A 54 13.78 9.70 3.64
N VAL A 55 13.51 10.82 4.31
CA VAL A 55 13.02 12.04 3.63
C VAL A 55 14.12 12.66 2.77
N GLU A 56 15.35 12.63 3.26
CA GLU A 56 16.54 13.12 2.57
C GLU A 56 16.77 12.31 1.28
N GLU A 57 16.72 10.98 1.36
CA GLU A 57 16.88 10.10 0.21
C GLU A 57 15.71 10.22 -0.78
N LEU A 58 14.49 10.53 -0.31
CA LEU A 58 13.37 10.85 -1.18
C LEU A 58 13.63 12.13 -1.99
N LEU A 59 14.16 13.19 -1.37
CA LEU A 59 14.49 14.44 -2.08
C LEU A 59 15.56 14.21 -3.14
N GLU A 60 16.58 13.39 -2.85
CA GLU A 60 17.61 13.00 -3.82
C GLU A 60 17.02 12.20 -4.98
N PHE A 61 16.13 11.25 -4.68
CA PHE A 61 15.44 10.46 -5.68
C PHE A 61 14.61 11.34 -6.62
N LEU A 62 13.75 12.21 -6.08
CA LEU A 62 12.91 13.11 -6.89
C LEU A 62 13.75 14.10 -7.71
N ALA A 63 14.87 14.58 -7.16
CA ALA A 63 15.78 15.47 -7.88
C ALA A 63 16.42 14.77 -9.09
N LYS A 64 16.82 13.50 -8.93
CA LYS A 64 17.41 12.69 -10.00
C LYS A 64 16.39 12.32 -11.07
N ASP A 65 15.17 11.96 -10.66
CA ASP A 65 14.08 11.63 -11.58
C ASP A 65 13.57 12.85 -12.36
N GLY A 66 13.64 14.04 -11.75
CA GLY A 66 13.19 15.29 -12.35
C GLY A 66 11.71 15.61 -12.09
N SER A 67 11.03 14.79 -11.29
CA SER A 67 9.67 15.05 -10.81
C SER A 67 9.63 16.24 -9.86
N LYS A 68 8.79 17.25 -10.14
CA LYS A 68 8.73 18.52 -9.39
C LYS A 68 7.35 18.87 -8.83
N HIS A 69 6.30 18.30 -9.40
CA HIS A 69 4.93 18.59 -8.99
C HIS A 69 4.23 17.31 -8.52
N GLY A 70 3.57 17.39 -7.38
CA GLY A 70 2.84 16.24 -6.86
C GLY A 70 1.89 16.58 -5.72
N TYR A 71 1.19 15.55 -5.28
CA TYR A 71 0.24 15.61 -4.18
C TYR A 71 0.88 15.14 -2.88
N CYS A 72 0.51 15.75 -1.76
CA CYS A 72 0.82 15.27 -0.42
C CYS A 72 -0.43 15.28 0.45
N ASP A 73 -0.66 14.18 1.15
CA ASP A 73 -1.67 14.08 2.19
C ASP A 73 -1.56 15.28 3.17
N PRO A 74 -2.65 16.02 3.43
CA PRO A 74 -2.62 17.12 4.39
C PRO A 74 -2.06 16.74 5.77
N GLU A 75 -2.31 15.51 6.24
CA GLU A 75 -1.79 15.02 7.52
C GLU A 75 -0.27 14.80 7.53
N LEU A 76 0.34 14.63 6.34
CA LEU A 76 1.77 14.42 6.15
C LEU A 76 2.50 15.70 5.74
N PHE A 77 1.77 16.79 5.51
CA PHE A 77 2.35 18.01 4.99
C PHE A 77 3.45 18.55 5.91
N ASP A 78 3.21 18.66 7.20
CA ASP A 78 4.22 19.20 8.12
C ASP A 78 5.48 18.32 8.19
N ALA A 79 5.32 17.00 8.18
CA ALA A 79 6.42 16.04 8.31
C ALA A 79 7.25 15.86 7.02
N VAL A 80 6.60 15.95 5.85
CA VAL A 80 7.16 15.61 4.54
C VAL A 80 6.94 16.74 3.53
N GLY A 81 5.69 17.14 3.28
CA GLY A 81 5.34 18.12 2.23
C GLY A 81 6.06 19.47 2.39
N SER A 82 6.18 19.98 3.60
CA SER A 82 6.84 21.25 3.95
C SER A 82 8.32 21.24 3.58
N LYS A 83 9.00 20.08 3.74
CA LYS A 83 10.40 19.88 3.37
C LYS A 83 10.58 19.86 1.86
N LEU A 84 9.65 19.25 1.13
CA LEU A 84 9.62 19.30 -0.34
C LEU A 84 9.39 20.73 -0.83
N VAL A 85 8.44 21.48 -0.25
CA VAL A 85 8.22 22.89 -0.59
C VAL A 85 9.48 23.73 -0.32
N ALA A 86 10.13 23.54 0.82
CA ALA A 86 11.39 24.21 1.14
C ALA A 86 12.52 23.87 0.16
N ALA A 87 12.50 22.67 -0.43
CA ALA A 87 13.41 22.23 -1.49
C ALA A 87 12.98 22.67 -2.92
N GLY A 88 11.92 23.47 -3.05
CA GLY A 88 11.48 24.07 -4.31
C GLY A 88 10.52 23.21 -5.14
N TYR A 89 9.87 22.22 -4.54
CA TYR A 89 8.85 21.40 -5.21
C TYR A 89 7.46 22.05 -5.11
N THR A 90 6.63 21.85 -6.14
CA THR A 90 5.21 22.20 -6.08
C THR A 90 4.46 21.04 -5.42
N VAL A 91 3.95 21.27 -4.21
CA VAL A 91 3.21 20.26 -3.45
C VAL A 91 1.80 20.76 -3.18
N GLU A 92 0.81 20.05 -3.72
CA GLU A 92 -0.61 20.32 -3.46
C GLU A 92 -1.15 19.38 -2.39
N THR A 93 -2.02 19.88 -1.51
CA THR A 93 -2.70 19.08 -0.48
C THR A 93 -4.14 18.73 -0.84
N GLU A 94 -4.64 19.27 -1.95
CA GLU A 94 -5.89 18.90 -2.57
C GLU A 94 -5.62 18.19 -3.89
N PHE A 95 -6.16 16.98 -4.06
CA PHE A 95 -5.96 16.20 -5.28
C PHE A 95 -7.08 16.49 -6.27
N ASP A 96 -6.73 17.06 -7.42
CA ASP A 96 -7.64 17.29 -8.53
C ASP A 96 -7.74 16.07 -9.45
N ARG A 97 -8.91 15.43 -9.47
CA ARG A 97 -9.13 14.23 -10.27
C ARG A 97 -9.24 14.50 -11.77
N GLU A 98 -9.49 15.74 -12.19
CA GLU A 98 -9.58 16.10 -13.61
C GLU A 98 -8.20 16.33 -14.22
N ARG A 99 -7.19 16.54 -13.37
CA ARG A 99 -5.80 16.79 -13.75
C ARG A 99 -4.85 15.77 -13.13
N TYR A 100 -5.31 14.54 -12.99
CA TYR A 100 -4.54 13.49 -12.31
C TYR A 100 -3.16 13.24 -12.95
N ASP A 101 -3.03 13.50 -14.25
CA ASP A 101 -1.78 13.39 -15.03
C ASP A 101 -0.77 14.52 -14.75
N ASP A 102 -1.18 15.63 -14.13
CA ASP A 102 -0.27 16.72 -13.74
C ASP A 102 0.64 16.28 -12.57
N TYR A 103 0.16 15.36 -11.72
CA TYR A 103 0.87 14.92 -10.52
C TYR A 103 1.88 13.82 -10.85
N GLN A 104 3.16 14.16 -10.76
CA GLN A 104 4.26 13.22 -11.03
C GLN A 104 4.52 12.29 -9.83
N PHE A 105 4.25 12.77 -8.62
CA PHE A 105 4.29 11.97 -7.40
C PHE A 105 3.02 12.16 -6.54
N GLY A 106 2.68 11.12 -5.80
CA GLY A 106 1.68 11.16 -4.73
C GLY A 106 2.28 10.68 -3.41
N ILE A 107 2.10 11.44 -2.34
CA ILE A 107 2.54 11.09 -0.98
C ILE A 107 1.30 10.85 -0.13
N THR A 108 1.11 9.62 0.33
CA THR A 108 -0.07 9.24 1.14
C THR A 108 0.34 8.46 2.37
N ARG A 109 -0.56 8.30 3.35
CA ARG A 109 -0.35 7.35 4.43
C ARG A 109 -0.46 5.91 3.91
N GLY A 110 0.54 5.10 4.23
CA GLY A 110 0.42 3.64 4.22
C GLY A 110 -0.30 3.15 5.48
N THR A 111 -0.89 1.95 5.38
CA THR A 111 -1.53 1.26 6.50
C THR A 111 -0.54 0.43 7.30
N GLY A 112 0.48 -0.09 6.61
CA GLY A 112 1.55 -0.85 7.23
C GLY A 112 2.48 -1.47 6.21
N ALA A 113 3.39 -2.29 6.70
CA ALA A 113 4.36 -3.01 5.88
C ALA A 113 4.63 -4.40 6.43
N ILE A 114 5.01 -5.32 5.55
CA ILE A 114 5.33 -6.71 5.89
C ILE A 114 6.79 -6.94 5.60
N ALA A 115 7.57 -7.14 6.66
CA ALA A 115 9.01 -7.23 6.59
C ALA A 115 9.47 -8.43 5.76
N GLU A 116 8.86 -9.60 5.98
CA GLU A 116 9.17 -10.84 5.28
C GLU A 116 9.05 -10.73 3.75
N SER A 117 7.90 -10.28 3.27
CA SER A 117 7.58 -10.27 1.84
C SER A 117 8.06 -9.01 1.14
N GLY A 118 8.48 -7.98 1.88
CA GLY A 118 8.72 -6.66 1.31
C GLY A 118 7.44 -6.11 0.70
N THR A 119 6.36 -6.11 1.47
CA THR A 119 5.04 -5.65 1.01
C THR A 119 4.65 -4.37 1.72
N LEU A 120 4.18 -3.39 0.95
CA LEU A 120 3.50 -2.22 1.48
C LEU A 120 1.99 -2.45 1.46
N VAL A 121 1.32 -2.06 2.55
CA VAL A 121 -0.13 -2.20 2.70
C VAL A 121 -0.78 -0.83 2.69
N ILE A 122 -1.83 -0.69 1.91
CA ILE A 122 -2.60 0.54 1.71
C ILE A 122 -4.08 0.18 1.90
N ASP A 123 -4.85 1.02 2.57
CA ASP A 123 -6.30 0.86 2.72
C ASP A 123 -7.03 2.15 2.36
N ASP A 124 -8.36 2.09 2.30
CA ASP A 124 -9.19 3.24 1.97
C ASP A 124 -9.48 4.16 3.18
N PHE A 125 -9.01 3.81 4.38
CA PHE A 125 -9.29 4.55 5.62
C PHE A 125 -8.19 5.57 5.94
N ARG A 126 -6.92 5.16 5.86
CA ARG A 126 -5.76 6.01 6.15
C ARG A 126 -5.26 6.74 4.92
N THR A 127 -5.41 6.17 3.74
CA THR A 127 -4.98 6.81 2.49
C THR A 127 -5.98 7.89 2.10
N SER A 128 -5.58 9.14 2.24
CA SER A 128 -6.39 10.33 1.88
C SER A 128 -7.02 10.26 0.50
N ARG A 129 -6.27 9.81 -0.52
CA ARG A 129 -6.72 9.73 -1.92
C ARG A 129 -6.18 8.50 -2.64
N ARG A 130 -7.04 7.52 -2.90
CA ARG A 130 -6.70 6.30 -3.68
C ARG A 130 -6.09 6.60 -5.04
N LEU A 131 -6.60 7.62 -5.74
CA LEU A 131 -6.09 7.97 -7.08
C LEU A 131 -4.69 8.59 -6.99
N ALA A 132 -4.37 9.31 -5.92
CA ALA A 132 -3.01 9.82 -5.67
C ALA A 132 -2.02 8.69 -5.30
N ALA A 133 -2.51 7.59 -4.74
CA ALA A 133 -1.70 6.41 -4.44
C ALA A 133 -1.46 5.49 -5.66
N LEU A 134 -2.17 5.71 -6.77
CA LEU A 134 -2.17 4.79 -7.91
C LEU A 134 -1.77 5.45 -9.24
N SER A 135 -2.23 6.68 -9.49
CA SER A 135 -2.12 7.32 -10.79
C SER A 135 -0.77 8.00 -11.04
N PRO A 136 -0.19 8.73 -10.07
CA PRO A 136 1.15 9.27 -10.25
C PRO A 136 2.17 8.17 -10.53
N TRP A 137 3.15 8.45 -11.38
CA TRP A 137 4.21 7.50 -11.69
C TRP A 137 4.98 7.09 -10.43
N ILE A 138 5.13 8.02 -9.47
CA ILE A 138 5.79 7.77 -8.20
C ILE A 138 4.75 7.81 -7.09
N HIS A 139 4.60 6.72 -6.36
CA HIS A 139 3.83 6.71 -5.11
C HIS A 139 4.77 6.52 -3.92
N VAL A 140 4.67 7.43 -2.95
CA VAL A 140 5.35 7.37 -1.66
C VAL A 140 4.31 7.10 -0.58
N ALA A 141 4.33 5.90 0.02
CA ALA A 141 3.51 5.63 1.19
C ALA A 141 4.33 5.83 2.46
N CYS A 142 3.86 6.74 3.32
CA CYS A 142 4.46 7.01 4.61
C CYS A 142 3.94 6.04 5.65
N ILE A 143 4.85 5.37 6.36
CA ILE A 143 4.53 4.39 7.40
C ILE A 143 5.31 4.68 8.68
N GLN A 144 4.75 4.30 9.81
CA GLN A 144 5.40 4.34 11.12
C GLN A 144 6.05 2.99 11.43
N ARG A 145 7.10 2.99 12.24
CA ARG A 145 7.81 1.77 12.62
C ARG A 145 6.91 0.73 13.31
N SER A 146 5.90 1.19 14.05
CA SER A 146 4.91 0.34 14.71
C SER A 146 3.91 -0.32 13.76
N GLU A 147 3.85 0.12 12.50
CA GLU A 147 2.96 -0.43 11.47
C GLU A 147 3.66 -1.50 10.62
N ILE A 148 4.92 -1.82 10.93
CA ILE A 148 5.68 -2.89 10.28
C ILE A 148 5.43 -4.18 11.06
N VAL A 149 4.85 -5.17 10.39
CA VAL A 149 4.65 -6.52 10.93
C VAL A 149 5.67 -7.48 10.33
N ARG A 150 5.90 -8.59 11.03
CA ARG A 150 6.94 -9.54 10.63
C ARG A 150 6.50 -10.36 9.42
N THR A 151 5.29 -10.93 9.45
CA THR A 151 4.85 -11.93 8.48
C THR A 151 3.49 -11.60 7.85
N ILE A 152 3.15 -12.30 6.76
CA ILE A 152 1.83 -12.19 6.12
C ILE A 152 0.68 -12.57 7.08
N PRO A 153 0.75 -13.68 7.85
CA PRO A 153 -0.27 -13.98 8.87
C PRO A 153 -0.47 -12.87 9.91
N ASP A 154 0.62 -12.24 10.38
CA ASP A 154 0.53 -11.11 11.32
C ASP A 154 -0.24 -9.93 10.70
N ALA A 155 0.03 -9.64 9.42
CA ALA A 155 -0.69 -8.61 8.68
C ALA A 155 -2.18 -8.95 8.58
N ILE A 156 -2.51 -10.17 8.14
CA ILE A 156 -3.90 -10.64 8.01
C ILE A 156 -4.65 -10.54 9.34
N ALA A 157 -4.01 -10.93 10.45
CA ALA A 157 -4.59 -10.85 11.78
C ALA A 157 -4.81 -9.40 12.27
N SER A 158 -4.04 -8.44 11.75
CA SER A 158 -4.17 -7.01 12.07
C SER A 158 -5.24 -6.28 11.26
N PHE A 159 -5.67 -6.85 10.13
CA PHE A 159 -6.76 -6.29 9.33
C PHE A 159 -8.08 -6.56 10.04
N ASP A 160 -8.60 -5.51 10.68
CA ASP A 160 -9.97 -5.49 11.19
C ASP A 160 -10.98 -5.31 10.02
N HIS A 161 -12.12 -4.65 10.25
CA HIS A 161 -13.20 -4.42 9.28
C HIS A 161 -12.82 -3.41 8.16
N CYS A 162 -11.62 -3.50 7.59
CA CYS A 162 -11.23 -2.74 6.41
C CYS A 162 -11.88 -3.35 5.15
N PRO A 163 -12.76 -2.63 4.43
CA PRO A 163 -13.48 -3.19 3.29
C PRO A 163 -12.58 -3.42 2.07
N ASN A 164 -11.49 -2.65 1.94
CA ASN A 164 -10.56 -2.72 0.83
C ASN A 164 -9.12 -2.59 1.35
N ILE A 165 -8.25 -3.47 0.88
CA ILE A 165 -6.82 -3.50 1.22
C ILE A 165 -6.04 -3.79 -0.05
N ILE A 166 -5.00 -3.00 -0.31
CA ILE A 166 -4.10 -3.13 -1.44
C ILE A 166 -2.73 -3.53 -0.91
N TRP A 167 -2.14 -4.55 -1.53
CA TRP A 167 -0.83 -5.08 -1.18
C TRP A 167 0.11 -4.83 -2.35
N ALA A 168 1.05 -3.91 -2.19
CA ALA A 168 2.06 -3.62 -3.21
C ALA A 168 3.34 -4.42 -2.88
N THR A 169 3.63 -5.44 -3.69
CA THR A 169 4.75 -6.37 -3.46
C THR A 169 5.58 -6.55 -4.72
N GLY A 170 6.86 -6.19 -4.67
CA GLY A 170 7.81 -6.36 -5.77
C GLY A 170 7.47 -5.54 -7.04
N PRO A 171 8.36 -5.57 -8.05
CA PRO A 171 8.11 -4.91 -9.33
C PRO A 171 7.03 -5.66 -10.12
N SER A 172 6.06 -4.93 -10.68
CA SER A 172 5.09 -5.49 -11.60
C SER A 172 5.80 -5.95 -12.89
N LYS A 173 5.70 -7.23 -13.20
CA LYS A 173 6.25 -7.85 -14.42
C LYS A 173 5.12 -8.57 -15.15
N THR A 174 4.75 -8.08 -16.34
CA THR A 174 3.76 -8.71 -17.21
C THR A 174 4.45 -9.08 -18.52
N ALA A 175 4.29 -10.32 -18.97
CA ALA A 175 4.69 -10.69 -20.33
C ALA A 175 3.46 -10.63 -21.24
N ASP A 176 3.59 -10.02 -22.42
CA ASP A 176 2.54 -10.12 -23.43
C ASP A 176 2.50 -11.53 -24.06
N VAL A 177 1.53 -11.76 -24.95
CA VAL A 177 1.36 -13.06 -25.63
C VAL A 177 2.57 -13.42 -26.50
N GLU A 178 3.37 -12.43 -26.91
CA GLU A 178 4.60 -12.59 -27.70
C GLU A 178 5.85 -12.80 -26.81
N GLY A 179 5.68 -12.79 -25.48
CA GLY A 179 6.75 -13.00 -24.50
C GLY A 179 7.59 -11.75 -24.21
N ILE A 180 7.14 -10.57 -24.65
CA ILE A 180 7.79 -9.31 -24.34
C ILE A 180 7.46 -8.93 -22.90
N LEU A 181 8.50 -8.88 -22.06
CA LEU A 181 8.37 -8.46 -20.68
C LEU A 181 8.19 -6.94 -20.62
N ILE A 182 7.05 -6.52 -20.10
CA ILE A 182 6.72 -5.13 -19.81
C ILE A 182 6.69 -4.97 -18.29
N GLU A 183 7.46 -4.01 -17.79
CA GLU A 183 7.48 -3.65 -16.37
C GLU A 183 6.64 -2.38 -16.16
N GLY A 184 5.84 -2.32 -15.08
CA GLY A 184 5.25 -1.06 -14.60
C GLY A 184 3.98 -0.54 -15.31
N VAL A 185 3.06 -1.41 -15.76
CA VAL A 185 1.81 -0.98 -16.45
C VAL A 185 0.53 -1.02 -15.59
N HIS A 186 0.60 -1.48 -14.35
CA HIS A 186 -0.60 -1.75 -13.51
C HIS A 186 -0.68 -0.91 -12.23
N GLY A 187 0.11 0.15 -12.14
CA GLY A 187 0.16 1.07 -10.99
C GLY A 187 1.34 2.04 -11.13
N PRO A 188 1.78 2.66 -10.03
CA PRO A 188 2.96 3.51 -10.03
C PRO A 188 4.17 2.74 -10.58
N GLY A 189 4.95 3.38 -11.44
CA GLY A 189 6.21 2.83 -11.92
C GLY A 189 7.26 2.76 -10.81
N GLU A 190 7.16 3.63 -9.82
CA GLU A 190 7.99 3.64 -8.62
C GLU A 190 7.10 3.64 -7.37
N GLN A 191 7.21 2.57 -6.58
CA GLN A 191 6.57 2.45 -5.27
C GLN A 191 7.62 2.58 -4.18
N ILE A 192 7.48 3.59 -3.34
CA ILE A 192 8.42 3.95 -2.28
C ILE A 192 7.72 3.82 -0.92
N ALA A 193 8.44 3.31 0.07
CA ALA A 193 8.04 3.34 1.47
C ALA A 193 8.90 4.36 2.22
N LEU A 194 8.26 5.33 2.87
CA LEU A 194 8.93 6.38 3.63
C LEU A 194 8.66 6.18 5.12
N LEU A 195 9.70 5.97 5.91
CA LEU A 195 9.55 5.90 7.37
C LEU A 195 9.39 7.31 7.95
N ILE A 196 8.37 7.51 8.78
CA ILE A 196 8.08 8.77 9.48
C ILE A 196 7.95 8.59 10.99
#